data_AF-A0A345V4W5-F1
#
_entry.id   AF-A0A345V4W5-F1
#
_cell.length_a   1.000
_cell.length_b   1.000
_cell.length_c   1.000
_cell.angle_alpha   90.00
_cell.angle_beta   90.00
_cell.angle_gamma   90.00
#
_symmetry.space_group_name_H-M   'P 1'
#
loop_
_entity.id
_entity.type
_entity.pdbx_description
1 polymer ?
#
loop_
_entity_poly.entity_id
_entity_poly.type
_entity_poly.pdbx_seq_one_letter_code
_entity_poly.pdbx_strand_id
1 'polypeptide(L)'
;MKVRRGAWVLFFLIVAISVFVVSLKSVLERGASSSVLSESGNYLIENVSVRGPLVPFDNLAYLRITDKRDSNAVFRSPLYDRSSVDMRSHEDAGVVGIVWIDFYKRDQHFGIRMPEWKTHWLNLFISNTPYEVIGND
;
A
#
# COMPACT_ATOMS: atom_id res chain seq x y z
N MET A 1 19.06 4.04 -41.37
CA MET A 1 19.24 3.19 -40.17
C MET A 1 18.77 3.81 -38.84
N LYS A 2 18.86 5.13 -38.61
CA LYS A 2 18.40 5.77 -37.34
C LYS A 2 16.89 5.68 -37.07
N VAL A 3 16.05 5.80 -38.11
CA VAL A 3 14.57 5.75 -37.98
C VAL A 3 14.07 4.39 -37.48
N ARG A 4 14.64 3.28 -37.97
CA ARG A 4 14.33 1.92 -37.46
C ARG A 4 14.70 1.77 -35.98
N ARG A 5 15.84 2.32 -35.55
CA ARG A 5 16.24 2.27 -34.12
C ARG A 5 15.30 3.09 -33.23
N GLY A 6 14.88 4.27 -33.68
CA GLY A 6 13.90 5.09 -32.95
C GLY A 6 12.54 4.40 -32.80
N ALA A 7 12.05 3.75 -33.87
CA ALA A 7 10.81 2.99 -33.83
C ALA A 7 10.85 1.81 -32.83
N TRP A 8 11.97 1.07 -32.78
CA TRP A 8 12.15 0.00 -31.79
C TRP A 8 12.22 0.52 -30.36
N VAL A 9 12.94 1.61 -30.11
CA VAL A 9 13.00 2.23 -28.78
C VAL A 9 11.62 2.66 -28.32
N LEU A 10 10.85 3.33 -29.18
CA LEU A 10 9.48 3.74 -28.87
C LEU A 10 8.58 2.53 -28.58
N PHE A 11 8.69 1.47 -29.39
CA PHE A 11 7.94 0.24 -29.18
C PHE A 11 8.26 -0.38 -27.82
N PHE A 12 9.53 -0.56 -27.47
CA PHE A 12 9.91 -1.11 -26.16
C PHE A 12 9.48 -0.22 -25.00
N LEU A 13 9.52 1.10 -25.16
CA LEU A 13 9.03 2.04 -24.15
C LEU A 13 7.53 1.86 -23.91
N ILE A 14 6.72 1.78 -24.98
CA ILE A 14 5.28 1.55 -24.88
C ILE A 14 4.99 0.21 -24.20
N VAL A 15 5.73 -0.85 -24.57
CA VAL A 15 5.58 -2.17 -23.95
C VAL A 15 5.92 -2.10 -22.47
N ALA A 16 7.03 -1.46 -22.09
CA ALA A 16 7.44 -1.31 -20.70
C ALA A 16 6.39 -0.55 -19.87
N ILE A 17 5.88 0.57 -20.38
CA ILE A 17 4.80 1.35 -19.73
C ILE A 17 3.54 0.50 -19.60
N SER A 18 3.16 -0.24 -20.64
CA SER A 18 1.95 -1.08 -20.61
C SER A 18 2.07 -2.18 -19.56
N VAL A 19 3.22 -2.88 -19.51
CA VAL A 19 3.51 -3.88 -18.47
C VAL A 19 3.48 -3.25 -17.08
N PHE A 20 4.06 -2.06 -16.92
CA PHE A 20 4.05 -1.32 -15.65
C PHE A 20 2.62 -1.01 -15.21
N VAL A 21 1.80 -0.40 -16.06
CA VAL A 21 0.41 -0.02 -15.75
C VAL A 21 -0.44 -1.23 -15.41
N VAL A 22 -0.34 -2.31 -16.21
CA VAL A 22 -1.09 -3.55 -15.95
C VAL A 22 -0.66 -4.19 -14.63
N SER A 23 0.64 -4.22 -14.35
CA SER A 23 1.18 -4.77 -13.10
C SER A 23 0.74 -3.94 -11.88
N LEU A 24 0.78 -2.62 -11.99
CA LEU A 24 0.33 -1.72 -10.93
C LEU A 24 -1.18 -1.89 -10.66
N LYS A 25 -2.00 -1.92 -11.73
CA LYS A 25 -3.44 -2.16 -11.62
C LYS A 25 -3.74 -3.48 -10.90
N SER A 26 -3.04 -4.56 -11.28
CA SER A 26 -3.17 -5.86 -10.63
C SER A 26 -2.83 -5.85 -9.13
N VAL A 27 -1.92 -4.98 -8.69
CA VAL A 27 -1.59 -4.79 -7.27
C VAL A 27 -2.68 -4.00 -6.54
N LEU A 28 -3.21 -2.94 -7.15
CA LEU A 28 -4.22 -2.09 -6.53
C LEU A 28 -5.60 -2.76 -6.42
N GLU A 29 -5.97 -3.57 -7.40
CA GLU A 29 -7.24 -4.31 -7.43
C GLU A 29 -7.17 -5.67 -6.73
N ARG A 30 -6.01 -6.01 -6.16
CA ARG A 30 -5.83 -7.30 -5.48
C ARG A 30 -6.72 -7.38 -4.24
N GLY A 31 -7.27 -8.58 -4.03
CA GLY A 31 -7.96 -8.94 -2.80
C GLY A 31 -7.01 -8.98 -1.60
N ALA A 32 -7.56 -8.76 -0.41
CA ALA A 32 -6.79 -8.85 0.82
C ALA A 32 -6.27 -10.28 1.04
N SER A 33 -5.04 -10.37 1.56
CA SER A 33 -4.46 -11.63 2.00
C SER A 33 -4.91 -12.00 3.42
N SER A 34 -5.22 -11.00 4.24
CA SER A 34 -5.87 -11.13 5.54
C SER A 34 -6.67 -9.87 5.80
N SER A 35 -7.74 -9.98 6.59
CA SER A 35 -8.60 -8.85 6.94
C SER A 35 -9.10 -8.96 8.36
N VAL A 36 -9.37 -7.83 8.99
CA VAL A 36 -9.96 -7.72 10.31
C VAL A 36 -10.92 -6.53 10.34
N LEU A 37 -12.04 -6.67 11.05
CA LEU A 37 -12.93 -5.55 11.33
C LEU A 37 -12.44 -4.85 12.59
N SER A 38 -12.48 -3.52 12.58
CA SER A 38 -12.21 -2.75 13.78
C SER A 38 -13.25 -3.02 14.86
N GLU A 39 -12.95 -2.67 16.11
CA GLU A 39 -13.82 -2.93 17.27
C GLU A 39 -15.22 -2.33 17.10
N SER A 40 -15.32 -1.15 16.49
CA SER A 40 -16.60 -0.52 16.19
C SER A 40 -17.33 -1.11 14.97
N GLY A 41 -16.66 -1.95 14.18
CA GLY A 41 -17.17 -2.51 12.93
C GLY A 41 -17.20 -1.51 11.75
N ASN A 42 -16.86 -0.25 11.99
CA ASN A 42 -16.91 0.83 11.01
C ASN A 42 -15.75 0.80 10.02
N TYR A 43 -14.63 0.19 10.40
CA TYR A 43 -13.47 0.09 9.53
C TYR A 43 -13.18 -1.37 9.18
N LEU A 44 -12.94 -1.62 7.89
CA LEU A 44 -12.35 -2.87 7.43
C LEU A 44 -10.86 -2.63 7.20
N ILE A 45 -10.02 -3.35 7.92
CA ILE A 45 -8.56 -3.26 7.82
C ILE A 45 -8.06 -4.49 7.06
N GLU A 46 -7.48 -4.26 5.89
CA GLU A 46 -7.03 -5.31 4.98
C GLU A 46 -5.51 -5.23 4.78
N ASN A 47 -4.84 -6.38 4.83
CA ASN A 47 -3.45 -6.52 4.44
C ASN A 47 -3.37 -7.05 3.02
N VAL A 48 -2.90 -6.23 2.09
CA VAL A 48 -2.86 -6.57 0.67
C VAL A 48 -1.43 -6.86 0.26
N SER A 49 -1.16 -8.12 -0.11
CA SER A 49 0.17 -8.52 -0.55
C SER A 49 0.54 -7.91 -1.90
N VAL A 50 1.76 -7.40 -2.00
CA VAL A 50 2.31 -6.85 -3.23
C VAL A 50 3.30 -7.84 -3.81
N ARG A 51 2.89 -8.50 -4.89
CA ARG A 51 3.71 -9.49 -5.61
C ARG A 51 3.47 -9.37 -7.10
N GLY A 52 4.51 -9.56 -7.88
CA GLY A 52 4.43 -9.59 -9.34
C GLY A 52 5.67 -8.97 -9.98
N PRO A 53 5.60 -8.61 -11.28
CA PRO A 53 6.77 -8.11 -12.00
C PRO A 53 7.41 -6.85 -11.39
N LEU A 54 6.64 -6.01 -10.69
CA LEU A 54 7.14 -4.81 -10.02
C LEU A 54 7.83 -5.08 -8.68
N VAL A 55 7.52 -6.24 -8.07
CA VAL A 55 8.05 -6.66 -6.76
C VAL A 55 8.31 -8.17 -6.83
N PRO A 56 9.36 -8.60 -7.56
CA PRO A 56 9.60 -10.01 -7.84
C PRO A 56 10.20 -10.78 -6.66
N PHE A 57 10.95 -10.10 -5.78
CA PHE A 57 11.73 -10.75 -4.71
C PHE A 57 11.36 -10.30 -3.30
N ASP A 58 10.68 -9.17 -3.14
CA ASP A 58 10.37 -8.64 -1.82
C ASP A 58 9.04 -9.20 -1.30
N ASN A 59 8.95 -9.43 0.02
CA ASN A 59 7.72 -9.85 0.68
C ASN A 59 6.94 -8.63 1.19
N LEU A 60 6.51 -7.76 0.27
CA LEU A 60 5.86 -6.50 0.63
C LEU A 60 4.34 -6.63 0.74
N ALA A 61 3.75 -5.76 1.54
CA ALA A 61 2.32 -5.52 1.58
C ALA A 61 2.02 -4.05 1.92
N TYR A 62 0.79 -3.63 1.73
CA TYR A 62 0.26 -2.38 2.25
C TYR A 62 -1.05 -2.64 3.00
N LEU A 63 -1.38 -1.76 3.93
CA LEU A 63 -2.67 -1.74 4.59
C LEU A 63 -3.65 -0.96 3.74
N ARG A 64 -4.82 -1.55 3.54
CA ARG A 64 -5.98 -0.90 2.94
C ARG A 64 -7.06 -0.79 4.02
N ILE A 65 -7.34 0.44 4.44
CA ILE A 65 -8.40 0.72 5.40
C ILE A 65 -9.60 1.27 4.64
N THR A 66 -10.75 0.62 4.82
CA THR A 66 -12.02 1.08 4.26
C THR A 66 -12.90 1.62 5.38
N ASP A 67 -13.25 2.91 5.35
CA ASP A 67 -14.25 3.49 6.25
C ASP A 67 -15.66 3.26 5.70
N LYS A 68 -16.40 2.37 6.33
CA LYS A 68 -17.75 1.98 5.90
C LYS A 68 -18.80 3.05 6.13
N ARG A 69 -18.50 4.09 6.92
CA ARG A 69 -19.44 5.17 7.22
C ARG A 69 -19.39 6.25 6.14
N ASP A 70 -18.22 6.47 5.55
CA ASP A 70 -17.97 7.54 4.57
C ASP A 70 -17.89 6.97 3.15
N SER A 71 -19.03 6.52 2.62
CA SER A 71 -19.13 6.01 1.24
C SER A 71 -18.11 4.91 0.87
N ASN A 72 -17.60 4.15 1.84
CA ASN A 72 -16.50 3.20 1.67
C ASN A 72 -15.19 3.85 1.18
N ALA A 73 -14.83 5.00 1.73
CA ALA A 73 -13.54 5.65 1.47
C ALA A 73 -12.38 4.68 1.77
N VAL A 74 -11.41 4.62 0.84
CA VAL A 74 -10.29 3.66 0.88
C VAL A 74 -8.95 4.38 1.05
N PHE A 75 -8.26 4.08 2.13
CA PHE A 75 -6.94 4.62 2.48
C PHE A 75 -5.88 3.53 2.37
N ARG A 76 -4.74 3.85 1.76
CA ARG A 76 -3.63 2.92 1.51
C ARG A 76 -2.35 3.43 2.14
N SER A 77 -1.80 2.63 3.05
CA SER A 77 -0.51 2.91 3.70
C SER A 77 0.64 2.85 2.70
N PRO A 78 1.83 3.37 3.07
CA PRO A 78 3.06 2.96 2.40
C PRO A 78 3.29 1.44 2.56
N LEU A 79 4.17 0.90 1.72
CA LEU A 79 4.58 -0.49 1.76
C LEU A 79 5.39 -0.79 3.02
N TYR A 80 5.25 -2.01 3.52
CA TYR A 80 6.01 -2.59 4.63
C TYR A 80 6.34 -4.06 4.35
N ASP A 81 7.28 -4.62 5.12
CA ASP A 81 7.55 -6.06 5.09
C ASP A 81 6.37 -6.82 5.71
N ARG A 82 5.74 -7.69 4.91
CA ARG A 82 4.57 -8.47 5.31
C ARG A 82 4.85 -9.39 6.49
N SER A 83 6.09 -9.85 6.65
CA SER A 83 6.52 -10.77 7.71
C SER A 83 6.53 -10.10 9.09
N SER A 84 6.63 -8.77 9.10
CA SER A 84 6.84 -7.98 10.31
C SER A 84 5.53 -7.44 10.91
N VAL A 85 4.38 -7.73 10.28
CA VAL A 85 3.08 -7.21 10.66
C VAL A 85 2.21 -8.24 11.35
N ASP A 86 1.57 -7.82 12.45
CA ASP A 86 0.55 -8.56 13.18
C ASP A 86 -0.80 -7.88 13.00
N MET A 87 -1.80 -8.62 12.53
CA MET A 87 -3.14 -8.13 12.18
C MET A 87 -4.05 -7.89 13.39
N ARG A 88 -3.57 -8.01 14.63
CA ARG A 88 -4.32 -7.58 15.81
C ARG A 88 -4.64 -6.08 15.68
N SER A 89 -5.93 -5.79 15.57
CA SER A 89 -6.43 -4.42 15.41
C SER A 89 -6.58 -3.71 16.75
N HIS A 90 -6.45 -2.40 16.72
CA HIS A 90 -6.82 -1.50 17.81
C HIS A 90 -7.62 -0.33 17.26
N GLU A 91 -8.53 0.19 18.09
CA GLU A 91 -9.34 1.35 17.73
C GLU A 91 -9.59 2.23 18.97
N ASP A 92 -9.40 3.54 18.83
CA ASP A 92 -9.80 4.54 19.82
C ASP A 92 -10.48 5.74 19.15
N ALA A 93 -10.72 6.83 19.89
CA ALA A 93 -11.40 8.01 19.35
C ALA A 93 -10.63 8.68 18.18
N GLY A 94 -9.31 8.63 18.18
CA GLY A 94 -8.44 9.28 17.20
C GLY A 94 -7.84 8.35 16.15
N VAL A 95 -7.67 7.06 16.46
CA VAL A 95 -6.89 6.11 15.66
C VAL A 95 -7.65 4.82 15.40
N VAL A 96 -7.41 4.23 14.24
CA VAL A 96 -7.71 2.83 13.95
C VAL A 96 -6.50 2.22 13.25
N GLY A 97 -6.15 0.98 13.56
CA GLY A 97 -4.97 0.38 12.96
C GLY A 97 -4.73 -1.03 13.42
N ILE A 98 -3.50 -1.48 13.20
CA ILE A 98 -2.97 -2.75 13.69
C ILE A 98 -1.60 -2.50 14.32
N VAL A 99 -1.01 -3.55 14.90
CA VAL A 99 0.33 -3.45 15.47
C VAL A 99 1.30 -2.79 14.49
N TRP A 100 1.98 -1.74 14.97
CA TRP A 100 2.96 -0.92 14.25
C TRP A 100 2.43 0.06 13.21
N ILE A 101 1.14 0.04 12.86
CA ILE A 101 0.59 0.93 11.84
C ILE A 101 -0.72 1.53 12.31
N ASP A 102 -0.71 2.85 12.47
CA ASP A 102 -1.89 3.63 12.81
C ASP A 102 -2.43 4.35 11.59
N PHE A 103 -3.75 4.52 11.57
CA PHE A 103 -4.42 5.49 10.74
C PHE A 103 -5.14 6.50 11.62
N TYR A 104 -4.69 7.76 11.54
CA TYR A 104 -5.27 8.87 12.27
C TYR A 104 -6.53 9.35 11.56
N LYS A 105 -7.67 9.25 12.24
CA LYS A 105 -9.01 9.45 11.65
C LYS A 105 -9.27 10.90 11.25
N ARG A 106 -8.70 11.86 11.99
CA ARG A 106 -9.00 13.30 11.87
C ARG A 106 -8.41 13.93 10.61
N ASP A 107 -7.14 13.62 10.36
CA ASP A 107 -6.31 14.19 9.28
C ASP A 107 -5.98 13.15 8.21
N GLN A 108 -6.50 11.92 8.36
CA GLN A 108 -6.43 10.85 7.37
C GLN A 108 -5.00 10.61 6.92
N HIS A 109 -4.12 10.25 7.85
CA HIS A 109 -2.73 9.91 7.57
C HIS A 109 -2.29 8.65 8.31
N PHE A 110 -1.22 8.02 7.84
CA PHE A 110 -0.65 6.83 8.46
C PHE A 110 0.56 7.16 9.34
N GLY A 111 0.56 6.64 10.56
CA GLY A 111 1.74 6.58 11.42
C GLY A 111 2.39 5.21 11.33
N ILE A 112 3.66 5.15 10.92
CA ILE A 112 4.42 3.90 10.79
C ILE A 112 5.41 3.83 11.95
N ARG A 113 5.13 2.92 12.90
CA ARG A 113 5.96 2.65 14.09
C ARG A 113 6.78 1.36 13.94
N MET A 114 6.80 0.77 12.75
CA MET A 114 7.48 -0.50 12.48
C MET A 114 9.01 -0.35 12.62
N PRO A 115 9.65 -1.18 13.47
CA PRO A 115 11.11 -1.24 13.53
C PRO A 115 11.70 -1.60 12.17
N GLU A 116 12.83 -0.96 11.82
CA GLU A 116 13.56 -1.19 10.57
C GLU A 116 12.73 -0.97 9.29
N TRP A 117 11.66 -0.18 9.37
CA TRP A 117 10.88 0.17 8.19
C TRP A 117 11.76 0.85 7.13
N LYS A 118 11.64 0.39 5.88
CA LYS A 118 12.39 0.93 4.75
C LYS A 118 11.44 1.52 3.72
N THR A 119 11.78 2.71 3.25
CA THR A 119 11.05 3.33 2.15
C THR A 119 11.19 2.50 0.88
N HIS A 120 10.12 2.43 0.10
CA HIS A 120 10.08 1.73 -1.17
C HIS A 120 9.55 2.67 -2.26
N TRP A 121 10.22 2.73 -3.41
CA TRP A 121 9.88 3.67 -4.48
C TRP A 121 8.43 3.54 -4.99
N LEU A 122 7.87 2.33 -4.92
CA LEU A 122 6.50 2.05 -5.36
C LEU A 122 5.44 2.69 -4.44
N ASN A 123 5.84 3.22 -3.27
CA ASN A 123 4.97 4.03 -2.40
C ASN A 123 4.38 5.23 -3.13
N LEU A 124 5.08 5.79 -4.14
CA LEU A 124 4.59 6.88 -5.00
C LEU A 124 3.29 6.55 -5.74
N PHE A 125 2.99 5.25 -5.92
CA PHE A 125 1.82 4.78 -6.67
C PHE A 125 0.82 4.05 -5.79
N ILE A 126 1.28 3.36 -4.75
CA ILE A 126 0.45 2.53 -3.88
C ILE A 126 -0.16 3.35 -2.75
N SER A 127 0.64 4.15 -2.04
CA SER A 127 0.13 4.99 -0.97
C SER A 127 -0.67 6.13 -1.59
N ASN A 128 -1.91 6.30 -1.14
CA ASN A 128 -2.78 7.41 -1.58
C ASN A 128 -3.04 8.40 -0.44
N THR A 129 -2.30 8.27 0.65
CA THR A 129 -2.56 8.93 1.92
C THR A 129 -1.22 9.41 2.49
N PRO A 130 -1.13 10.61 3.07
CA PRO A 130 0.09 11.05 3.77
C PRO A 130 0.52 10.03 4.83
N TYR A 131 1.82 9.96 5.09
CA TYR A 131 2.35 9.10 6.15
C TYR A 131 3.60 9.70 6.79
N GLU A 132 3.82 9.32 8.05
CA GLU A 132 5.01 9.63 8.82
C GLU A 132 5.60 8.35 9.43
N VAL A 133 6.91 8.36 9.62
CA VAL A 133 7.63 7.27 10.29
C VAL A 133 7.98 7.75 11.69
N ILE A 134 7.43 7.09 12.70
CA ILE A 134 7.50 7.51 14.09
C ILE A 134 8.49 6.60 14.82
N GLY A 135 9.52 7.19 15.44
CA GLY A 135 10.48 6.46 16.27
C GLY A 135 11.76 5.99 15.56
N ASN A 136 12.17 6.69 14.50
CA ASN A 136 13.46 6.46 13.83
C ASN A 136 14.49 7.54 14.21
N ASP A 137 14.66 7.76 15.52
CA ASP A 137 15.77 8.54 16.11
C ASP A 137 16.96 7.62 16.42
#